data_AF-A0A971RH18-F1
#
_entry.id   AF-A0A971RH18-F1
#
_cell.length_a   1.000
_cell.length_b   1.000
_cell.length_c   1.000
_cell.angle_alpha   90.00
_cell.angle_beta   90.00
_cell.angle_gamma   90.00
#
_symmetry.space_group_name_H-M   'P 1'
#
loop_
_entity.id
_entity.type
_entity.pdbx_description
1 polymer ?
#
loop_
_entity_poly.entity_id
_entity_poly.type
_entity_poly.pdbx_seq_one_letter_code
_entity_poly.pdbx_strand_id
1 'polypeptide(L)' 'AVRALIGWAFQQPRCKTIFADTDVGNVASQRVLEKSGLRRFGRAGDMYLWRLDRAEVGEQGAS' A
#
# COMPACT_ATOMS: atom_id res chain seq x y z
N ALA A 1 -9.94 7.89 -0.17
CA ALA A 1 -10.47 6.54 -0.51
C ALA A 1 -9.52 5.43 -0.09
N VAL A 2 -8.33 5.28 -0.69
CA VAL A 2 -7.41 4.15 -0.43
C VAL A 2 -7.04 3.97 1.05
N ARG A 3 -6.69 5.04 1.77
CA ARG A 3 -6.41 4.97 3.23
C ARG A 3 -7.58 4.41 4.05
N ALA A 4 -8.83 4.67 3.66
CA ALA A 4 -10.00 4.13 4.35
C ALA A 4 -10.15 2.62 4.10
N LEU A 5 -9.87 2.17 2.87
CA LEU A 5 -9.86 0.74 2.55
C LEU A 5 -8.73 0.00 3.28
N ILE A 6 -7.55 0.60 3.38
CA ILE A 6 -6.43 0.09 4.18
C ILE A 6 -6.82 -0.03 5.66
N GLY A 7 -7.43 1.03 6.21
CA GLY A 7 -7.92 1.04 7.58
C GLY A 7 -8.94 -0.08 7.82
N TRP A 8 -9.92 -0.22 6.94
CA TRP A 8 -10.88 -1.32 6.99
C TRP A 8 -10.19 -2.69 6.88
N ALA A 9 -9.27 -2.89 5.95
CA ALA A 9 -8.54 -4.16 5.77
C ALA A 9 -7.75 -4.55 7.03
N PHE A 10 -7.17 -3.57 7.72
CA PHE A 10 -6.45 -3.83 8.97
C PHE A 10 -7.34 -3.97 10.21
N GLN A 11 -8.64 -3.68 10.14
CA GLN A 11 -9.58 -4.07 11.19
C GLN A 11 -9.76 -5.59 11.28
N GLN A 12 -9.53 -6.36 10.20
CA GLN A 12 -9.61 -7.82 10.27
C GLN A 12 -8.30 -8.41 10.82
N PRO A 13 -8.25 -9.03 12.02
CA PRO A 13 -6.99 -9.37 12.70
C PRO A 13 -6.02 -10.28 11.93
N ARG A 14 -6.54 -11.03 10.95
CA ARG A 14 -5.76 -11.95 10.10
C ARG A 14 -5.11 -11.29 8.88
N CYS A 15 -5.54 -10.10 8.47
CA CYS A 15 -4.90 -9.37 7.38
C CYS A 15 -3.52 -8.84 7.84
N LYS A 16 -2.43 -9.34 7.26
CA LYS A 16 -1.06 -8.95 7.65
C LYS A 16 -0.42 -7.97 6.69
N THR A 17 -0.78 -8.06 5.41
CA THR A 17 -0.15 -7.28 4.34
C THR A 17 -1.19 -6.96 3.29
N ILE A 18 -1.13 -5.74 2.75
CA ILE A 18 -1.89 -5.33 1.57
C ILE A 18 -0.92 -5.27 0.40
N PHE A 19 -1.29 -5.90 -0.71
CA PHE A 19 -0.58 -5.81 -1.97
C PHE A 19 -1.40 -5.02 -2.99
N ALA A 20 -0.70 -4.33 -3.88
CA ALA A 20 -1.27 -3.68 -5.04
C ALA A 20 -0.24 -3.65 -6.17
N ASP A 21 -0.72 -3.45 -7.39
CA ASP A 21 0.10 -3.22 -8.55
C ASP A 21 -0.41 -2.00 -9.33
N THR A 22 0.50 -1.38 -10.08
CA THR A 22 0.17 -0.31 -11.01
C THR A 22 1.01 -0.44 -12.27
N ASP A 23 0.43 -0.09 -13.41
CA ASP A 23 1.20 0.13 -14.62
C ASP A 23 2.28 1.21 -14.40
N VAL A 24 3.46 1.04 -15.00
CA VAL A 24 4.59 1.97 -14.88
C VAL A 24 4.26 3.39 -15.36
N GLY A 25 3.33 3.54 -16.31
CA GLY A 25 2.82 4.81 -16.81
C GLY A 25 1.72 5.43 -15.95
N ASN A 26 1.11 4.67 -15.02
CA ASN A 26 0.03 5.17 -14.17
C ASN A 26 0.55 5.94 -12.94
N VAL A 27 1.26 7.05 -13.19
CA VAL A 27 1.87 7.90 -12.17
C VAL A 27 0.87 8.43 -11.15
N ALA A 28 -0.39 8.65 -11.57
CA ALA A 28 -1.45 9.11 -10.67
C ALA A 28 -1.75 8.07 -9.59
N SER A 29 -1.98 6.81 -9.97
CA SER A 29 -2.20 5.72 -9.00
C SER A 29 -0.97 5.47 -8.13
N GLN A 30 0.23 5.52 -8.71
CA GLN A 30 1.49 5.37 -7.96
C GLN A 30 1.59 6.38 -6.81
N ARG A 31 1.31 7.67 -7.08
CA ARG A 31 1.27 8.72 -6.04
C ARG A 31 0.20 8.48 -4.99
N VAL A 32 -0.95 7.92 -5.37
CA VAL A 32 -2.02 7.59 -4.41
C VAL A 32 -1.58 6.46 -3.47
N LEU A 33 -0.92 5.41 -4.00
CA LEU A 33 -0.42 4.30 -3.19
C LEU A 33 0.68 4.75 -2.23
N GLU A 34 1.64 5.54 -2.72
CA GLU A 34 2.71 6.12 -1.91
C GLU A 34 2.16 7.00 -0.78
N LYS A 35 1.25 7.94 -1.09
CA LYS A 35 0.59 8.79 -0.07
C LYS A 35 -0.29 8.00 0.90
N SER A 36 -0.67 6.77 0.55
CA SER A 36 -1.43 5.88 1.42
C SER A 36 -0.55 4.97 2.27
N GLY A 37 0.78 5.11 2.17
CA GLY A 37 1.77 4.39 2.96
C GLY A 37 2.29 3.11 2.31
N LEU A 38 1.81 2.72 1.12
CA LEU A 38 2.37 1.58 0.43
C LEU A 38 3.75 1.92 -0.12
N ARG A 39 4.65 0.95 -0.02
CA ARG A 39 6.03 1.03 -0.50
C ARG A 39 6.20 0.14 -1.70
N ARG A 40 6.82 0.66 -2.76
CA ARG A 40 7.19 -0.13 -3.93
C ARG A 40 8.30 -1.11 -3.53
N PHE A 41 8.08 -2.41 -3.75
CA PHE A 41 9.05 -3.45 -3.39
C PHE A 41 9.54 -4.27 -4.59
N GLY A 42 8.96 -4.06 -5.77
CA GLY A 42 9.37 -4.79 -6.96
C GLY A 42 8.74 -4.28 -8.24
N ARG A 43 9.04 -4.99 -9.33
CA ARG A 43 8.47 -4.80 -10.66
C ARG A 43 8.32 -6.17 -11.34
N ALA A 44 7.22 -6.37 -12.04
CA ALA A 44 6.98 -7.55 -12.87
C ALA A 44 6.47 -7.08 -14.25
N GLY A 45 7.29 -7.22 -15.29
CA GLY A 45 6.99 -6.62 -16.59
C GLY A 45 6.79 -5.10 -16.45
N ASP A 46 5.66 -4.59 -16.92
CA ASP A 46 5.30 -3.17 -16.83
C ASP A 46 4.43 -2.83 -15.63
N MET A 47 4.43 -3.69 -14.60
CA MET A 47 3.73 -3.43 -13.34
C MET A 47 4.72 -3.17 -12.21
N TYR A 48 4.56 -2.05 -11.50
CA TYR A 48 5.17 -1.85 -10.19
C TYR A 48 4.38 -2.57 -9.11
N LEU A 49 5.09 -3.24 -8.20
CA LEU A 49 4.50 -3.98 -7.09
C LEU A 49 4.66 -3.20 -5.78
N TRP A 50 3.57 -3.10 -5.04
CA TRP A 50 3.45 -2.29 -3.83
C TRP A 50 3.01 -3.15 -2.65
N ARG A 51 3.53 -2.85 -1.46
CA ARG A 51 3.16 -3.53 -0.22
C ARG A 51 2.97 -2.53 0.91
N LEU A 52 2.11 -2.87 1.85
CA LEU A 52 2.04 -2.26 3.18
C LEU A 52 1.79 -3.37 4.20
N ASP A 53 2.71 -3.51 5.15
CA ASP A 53 2.58 -4.47 6.25
C ASP A 53 1.90 -3.82 7.45
N ARG A 54 1.07 -4.59 8.16
CA ARG A 54 0.40 -4.11 9.38
C ARG A 54 1.40 -3.60 10.42
N ALA A 55 2.55 -4.24 10.55
CA ALA A 55 3.59 -3.84 11.51
C ALA A 55 4.05 -2.39 11.27
N GLU A 56 4.08 -1.95 10.01
CA GLU A 56 4.53 -0.62 9.59
C GLU A 56 3.47 0.46 9.82
N VAL A 57 2.20 0.09 9.99
CA VAL A 57 1.10 1.03 10.26
C VAL A 57 1.15 1.53 11.72
N GLY A 58 1.59 0.68 12.65
CA GLY A 58 1.71 1.03 14.06
C GLY A 58 2.80 2.06 14.36
N GLU A 59 3.87 2.08 13.56
CA GLU A 59 5.01 3.01 13.72
C GLU A 59 4.71 4.41 13.18
N GLN A 60 3.79 4.55 12.22
CA GLN A 60 3.48 5.83 11.56
C GLN A 60 2.38 6.66 12.26
N GLY A 61 1.80 6.16 13.36
CA GLY A 61 0.82 6.88 14.19
C GLY A 61 1.41 7.53 15.44
N ALA A 62 2.70 7.36 15.70
CA ALA A 62 3.43 7.94 16.82
C ALA A 62 4.41 9.01 16.32
N SER A 63 3.89 10.15 15.86
CA SER A 63 4.61 11.41 15.66
C SER A 63 3.63 12.57 15.68
#